data_AF-A0AAW1RYM6-F1
#
_entry.id   AF-A0AAW1RYM6-F1
#
_cell.length_a   1.000
_cell.length_b   1.000
_cell.length_c   1.000
_cell.angle_alpha   90.00
_cell.angle_beta   90.00
_cell.angle_gamma   90.00
#
_symmetry.space_group_name_H-M   'P 1'
#
loop_
_entity.id
_entity.type
_entity.pdbx_description
1 polymer ?
#
loop_
_entity_poly.entity_id
_entity_poly.type
_entity_poly.pdbx_seq_one_letter_code
_entity_poly.pdbx_strand_id
1 'polypeptide(L)'
;MPAAFTQGGSTGTAPSALPFEPPFSDLPPSRQRPQSAGRRRPESARGSGTGYQSGLAGAATLGGGEECGDAPRPRALLVNGLASAVGGDPAAIPAPRTGYKQLLRRLGATYTSEVVAAMAPLAPRALAGAELVILACPQRRLGRAELAAVRSVVNRGGALLVLAAAGGDRAAGSNLNAVLEPYGISVEANTALRAVPHARSLHPAEPLVADGLCARPSAAPEPGIFVYPRGATLDVAPPAVAVLATGRMLHPPQCPVSALWEGAEGERVAVAGSAEMFSDAWLPRECNAALLDWLLAWLQPGSKHAPVEYVAEAPVLGRALLVPDIASLSENLRCCFQARKMHCNSPEHI
;
A
#
# COMPACT_ATOMS: atom_id res chain seq x y z
N MET A 1 26.21 -15.94 64.99
CA MET A 1 25.18 -16.14 66.02
C MET A 1 24.10 -15.08 65.85
N PRO A 2 22.83 -15.43 66.12
CA PRO A 2 21.63 -14.84 65.50
C PRO A 2 20.75 -14.04 66.49
N ALA A 3 19.75 -13.32 65.97
CA ALA A 3 18.40 -13.10 66.56
C ALA A 3 17.70 -11.98 65.77
N ALA A 4 16.39 -11.94 65.55
CA ALA A 4 15.30 -12.89 65.69
C ALA A 4 14.07 -12.25 64.99
N PHE A 5 13.14 -13.11 64.60
CA PHE A 5 11.81 -12.81 64.10
C PHE A 5 10.94 -12.07 65.13
N THR A 6 10.03 -11.21 64.65
CA THR A 6 8.70 -11.07 65.26
C THR A 6 7.67 -10.73 64.17
N GLN A 7 6.65 -11.58 64.09
CA GLN A 7 5.44 -11.41 63.29
C GLN A 7 4.49 -10.40 63.96
N GLY A 8 3.72 -9.70 63.15
CA GLY A 8 2.50 -8.99 63.56
C GLY A 8 1.59 -8.86 62.35
N GLY A 9 0.55 -9.68 62.28
CA GLY A 9 -0.51 -9.57 61.27
C GLY A 9 -1.70 -8.78 61.81
N SER A 10 -2.44 -8.14 60.91
CA SER A 10 -3.91 -8.15 60.91
C SER A 10 -4.48 -7.34 59.74
N THR A 11 -5.29 -8.04 58.93
CA THR A 11 -6.53 -7.57 58.30
C THR A 11 -6.47 -6.36 57.35
N GLY A 12 -6.21 -6.65 56.08
CA GLY A 12 -6.56 -5.78 54.96
C GLY A 12 -8.05 -5.86 54.66
N THR A 13 -8.75 -4.75 54.86
CA THR A 13 -10.14 -4.53 54.47
C THR A 13 -10.21 -4.23 52.97
N ALA A 14 -10.93 -5.06 52.23
CA ALA A 14 -11.18 -4.88 50.80
C ALA A 14 -12.07 -3.63 50.55
N PRO A 15 -11.75 -2.75 49.57
CA PRO A 15 -12.66 -1.68 49.18
C PRO A 15 -13.80 -2.24 48.31
N SER A 16 -15.02 -1.86 48.67
CA SER A 16 -16.28 -2.28 48.06
C SER A 16 -16.39 -1.84 46.60
N ALA A 17 -16.87 -2.76 45.76
CA ALA A 17 -17.24 -2.53 44.38
C ALA A 17 -18.32 -1.45 44.25
N LEU A 18 -18.04 -0.43 43.44
CA LEU A 18 -19.05 0.53 42.97
C LEU A 18 -19.83 -0.09 41.80
N PRO A 19 -21.16 0.01 41.76
CA PRO A 19 -21.95 -0.50 40.65
C PRO A 19 -21.77 0.38 39.40
N PHE A 20 -21.48 -0.29 38.29
CA PHE A 20 -21.33 0.27 36.95
C PHE A 20 -22.74 0.45 36.35
N GLU A 21 -23.28 1.66 36.34
CA GLU A 21 -24.53 1.98 35.62
C GLU A 21 -24.23 2.40 34.17
N PRO A 22 -24.89 1.80 33.16
CA PRO A 22 -24.79 2.24 31.77
C PRO A 22 -25.89 3.24 31.42
N PRO A 23 -25.59 4.44 30.88
CA PRO A 23 -26.61 5.26 30.25
C PRO A 23 -26.62 5.02 28.73
N PHE A 24 -27.40 4.03 28.28
CA PHE A 24 -27.97 3.99 26.93
C PHE A 24 -29.48 3.95 27.06
N SER A 25 -30.09 5.14 27.14
CA SER A 25 -31.53 5.35 26.96
C SER A 25 -31.70 6.69 26.26
N ASP A 26 -32.51 6.71 25.20
CA ASP A 26 -33.07 7.88 24.52
C ASP A 26 -32.56 8.16 23.10
N LEU A 27 -32.93 7.25 22.19
CA LEU A 27 -33.17 7.58 20.77
C LEU A 27 -34.69 7.60 20.52
N PRO A 28 -35.27 8.70 19.99
CA PRO A 28 -36.71 8.76 19.71
C PRO A 28 -37.09 7.92 18.47
N PRO A 29 -38.33 7.38 18.42
CA PRO A 29 -38.72 6.38 17.44
C PRO A 29 -38.90 6.94 16.03
N SER A 30 -38.45 6.15 15.06
CA SER A 30 -38.67 6.27 13.62
C SER A 30 -40.15 6.35 13.26
N ARG A 31 -40.58 7.46 12.63
CA ARG A 31 -41.90 7.56 11.98
C ARG A 31 -41.86 6.87 10.61
N GLN A 32 -42.67 5.82 10.45
CA GLN A 32 -42.99 5.25 9.15
C GLN A 32 -44.12 6.05 8.45
N ARG A 33 -43.88 6.26 7.15
CA ARG A 33 -44.67 6.70 5.98
C ARG A 33 -46.20 6.89 6.07
N PRO A 34 -46.74 7.59 5.06
CA PRO A 34 -47.68 6.89 4.19
C PRO A 34 -47.32 6.96 2.69
N GLN A 35 -47.72 5.89 2.02
CA GLN A 35 -47.74 5.71 0.57
C GLN A 35 -48.96 6.44 -0.03
N SER A 36 -48.84 6.98 -1.24
CA SER A 36 -50.02 7.12 -2.11
C SER A 36 -49.65 7.15 -3.59
N ALA A 37 -50.11 6.10 -4.28
CA ALA A 37 -50.76 6.05 -5.58
C ALA A 37 -50.18 6.81 -6.78
N GLY A 38 -49.84 6.04 -7.82
CA GLY A 38 -49.29 6.55 -9.08
C GLY A 38 -50.31 7.11 -10.07
N ARG A 39 -49.77 7.65 -11.16
CA ARG A 39 -50.47 7.84 -12.44
C ARG A 39 -49.47 7.93 -13.60
N ARG A 40 -49.66 7.00 -14.53
CA ARG A 40 -49.42 6.93 -15.98
C ARG A 40 -48.57 8.00 -16.69
N ARG A 41 -47.74 7.51 -17.63
CA ARG A 41 -47.07 8.23 -18.73
C ARG A 41 -48.03 9.16 -19.51
N PRO A 42 -47.47 10.19 -20.16
CA PRO A 42 -47.46 10.15 -21.63
C PRO A 42 -46.11 10.56 -22.26
N GLU A 43 -45.96 10.15 -23.51
CA GLU A 43 -44.86 10.42 -24.43
C GLU A 43 -44.87 11.83 -25.03
N SER A 44 -43.66 12.27 -25.39
CA SER A 44 -43.30 13.12 -26.53
C SER A 44 -43.54 14.64 -26.48
N ALA A 45 -42.41 15.35 -26.53
CA ALA A 45 -41.99 16.20 -27.65
C ALA A 45 -41.66 17.66 -27.31
N ARG A 46 -40.51 18.07 -27.86
CA ARG A 46 -40.02 19.43 -28.17
C ARG A 46 -39.20 20.17 -27.09
N GLY A 47 -37.89 20.18 -27.34
CA GLY A 47 -37.18 21.41 -27.65
C GLY A 47 -36.55 22.16 -26.48
N SER A 48 -35.23 22.00 -26.31
CA SER A 48 -34.25 23.11 -26.29
C SER A 48 -32.90 22.55 -25.89
N GLY A 49 -32.00 22.46 -26.88
CA GLY A 49 -30.61 22.12 -26.66
C GLY A 49 -29.88 23.30 -26.00
N THR A 50 -29.18 23.03 -24.91
CA THR A 50 -28.07 23.86 -24.46
C THR A 50 -26.80 23.06 -24.71
N GLY A 51 -26.10 23.46 -25.75
CA GLY A 51 -24.79 22.92 -26.10
C GLY A 51 -23.73 23.52 -25.19
N TYR A 52 -22.84 22.67 -24.68
CA TYR A 52 -21.49 23.09 -24.33
C TYR A 52 -20.60 22.75 -25.52
N GLN A 53 -20.47 23.69 -26.44
CA GLN A 53 -19.42 23.67 -27.45
C GLN A 53 -18.17 24.37 -26.91
N SER A 54 -17.07 23.65 -27.11
CA SER A 54 -15.70 24.13 -27.26
C SER A 54 -15.58 25.51 -27.89
N GLY A 55 -14.90 26.43 -27.20
CA GLY A 55 -14.42 27.69 -27.74
C GLY A 55 -12.90 27.76 -27.67
N LEU A 56 -12.27 27.64 -28.83
CA LEU A 56 -10.89 28.02 -29.09
C LEU A 56 -10.68 29.53 -28.91
N ALA A 57 -9.42 29.88 -28.59
CA ALA A 57 -8.69 31.12 -28.91
C ALA A 57 -8.24 31.94 -27.70
N GLY A 58 -6.92 31.92 -27.49
CA GLY A 58 -6.17 32.74 -26.55
C GLY A 58 -4.69 32.46 -26.74
N ALA A 59 -4.20 32.71 -27.95
CA ALA A 59 -2.77 32.62 -28.28
C ALA A 59 -2.01 33.71 -27.51
N ALA A 60 -1.28 33.29 -26.48
CA ALA A 60 -0.24 34.09 -25.86
C ALA A 60 1.10 33.54 -26.33
N THR A 61 1.69 34.29 -27.27
CA THR A 61 3.04 34.10 -27.80
C THR A 61 4.06 34.26 -26.68
N LEU A 62 4.75 33.18 -26.31
CA LEU A 62 6.00 33.24 -25.55
C LEU A 62 7.01 32.26 -26.17
N GLY A 63 8.10 32.86 -26.67
CA GLY A 63 9.45 32.32 -26.62
C GLY A 63 9.72 31.03 -27.40
N GLY A 64 10.50 31.15 -28.48
CA GLY A 64 11.09 30.02 -29.16
C GLY A 64 11.83 29.09 -28.19
N GLY A 65 11.42 27.83 -28.17
CA GLY A 65 12.17 26.72 -27.61
C GLY A 65 12.89 26.03 -28.75
N GLU A 66 14.22 26.05 -28.67
CA GLU A 66 15.14 25.34 -29.54
C GLU A 66 14.67 23.90 -29.77
N GLU A 67 14.69 23.44 -31.03
CA GLU A 67 14.65 22.02 -31.37
C GLU A 67 15.91 21.37 -30.79
N CYS A 68 15.81 20.93 -29.54
CA CYS A 68 16.85 20.16 -28.88
C CYS A 68 16.95 18.82 -29.61
N GLY A 69 18.09 18.61 -30.28
CA GLY A 69 18.39 17.39 -31.02
C GLY A 69 18.14 16.13 -30.20
N ASP A 70 17.80 15.07 -30.91
CA ASP A 70 17.41 13.74 -30.44
C ASP A 70 18.47 13.13 -29.50
N ALA A 71 18.52 13.58 -28.25
CA ALA A 71 19.37 13.02 -27.22
C ALA A 71 18.89 11.59 -26.93
N PRO A 72 19.81 10.61 -26.78
CA PRO A 72 19.42 9.23 -26.56
C PRO A 72 18.56 9.13 -25.30
N ARG A 73 17.34 8.61 -25.45
CA ARG A 73 16.41 8.47 -24.32
C ARG A 73 17.02 7.57 -23.25
N PRO A 74 16.93 7.94 -21.96
CA PRO A 74 17.48 7.16 -20.87
C PRO A 74 16.89 5.75 -20.85
N ARG A 75 17.70 4.74 -20.46
CA ARG A 75 17.25 3.34 -20.46
C ARG A 75 16.54 3.00 -19.15
N ALA A 76 15.38 2.36 -19.25
CA ALA A 76 14.63 1.82 -18.12
C ALA A 76 14.51 0.29 -18.22
N LEU A 77 14.81 -0.42 -17.14
CA LEU A 77 14.69 -1.86 -17.05
C LEU A 77 13.53 -2.25 -16.14
N LEU A 78 12.54 -2.98 -16.66
CA LEU A 78 11.41 -3.51 -15.89
C LEU A 78 11.56 -5.03 -15.70
N VAL A 79 11.62 -5.46 -14.45
CA VAL A 79 11.51 -6.88 -14.06
C VAL A 79 10.06 -7.16 -13.69
N ASN A 80 9.34 -7.91 -14.52
CA ASN A 80 7.92 -8.16 -14.33
C ASN A 80 7.63 -9.55 -13.76
N GLY A 81 7.15 -9.60 -12.51
CA GLY A 81 6.60 -10.79 -11.85
C GLY A 81 5.13 -10.71 -11.48
N LEU A 82 4.39 -9.73 -11.99
CA LEU A 82 2.98 -9.50 -11.64
C LEU A 82 2.10 -10.72 -11.90
N ALA A 83 2.20 -11.35 -13.07
CA ALA A 83 1.25 -12.37 -13.48
C ALA A 83 1.35 -13.69 -12.69
N SER A 84 2.42 -13.91 -11.93
CA SER A 84 2.52 -15.00 -10.97
C SER A 84 1.98 -14.62 -9.57
N ALA A 85 1.87 -13.33 -9.26
CA ALA A 85 1.36 -12.83 -7.98
C ALA A 85 -0.18 -12.82 -7.91
N VAL A 86 -0.87 -12.68 -9.06
CA VAL A 86 -2.35 -12.58 -9.13
C VAL A 86 -3.06 -13.94 -9.13
N GLY A 87 -2.43 -15.01 -8.62
CA GLY A 87 -3.06 -16.33 -8.55
C GLY A 87 -3.35 -16.98 -9.90
N GLY A 88 -2.61 -16.58 -10.95
CA GLY A 88 -2.60 -17.28 -12.23
C GLY A 88 -1.98 -18.67 -12.10
N ASP A 89 -2.20 -19.51 -13.11
CA ASP A 89 -1.68 -20.89 -13.15
C ASP A 89 -0.14 -20.87 -12.95
N PRO A 90 0.41 -21.46 -11.87
CA PRO A 90 1.83 -21.33 -11.53
C PRO A 90 2.77 -21.96 -12.57
N ALA A 91 2.22 -22.78 -13.47
CA ALA A 91 2.94 -23.41 -14.57
C ALA A 91 2.98 -22.57 -15.85
N ALA A 92 2.11 -21.56 -15.99
CA ALA A 92 2.09 -20.71 -17.17
C ALA A 92 3.10 -19.57 -16.99
N ILE A 93 4.22 -19.59 -17.73
CA ILE A 93 5.15 -18.45 -17.78
C ILE A 93 4.42 -17.31 -18.50
N PRO A 94 3.98 -16.27 -17.79
CA PRO A 94 3.27 -15.18 -18.43
C PRO A 94 4.24 -14.40 -19.31
N ALA A 95 3.77 -13.89 -20.44
CA ALA A 95 4.62 -13.08 -21.30
C ALA A 95 5.18 -11.88 -20.50
N PRO A 96 6.43 -11.46 -20.73
CA PRO A 96 7.10 -10.47 -19.88
C PRO A 96 6.39 -9.11 -19.85
N ARG A 97 5.59 -8.79 -20.86
CA ARG A 97 4.80 -7.54 -20.95
C ARG A 97 3.39 -7.65 -20.37
N THR A 98 2.98 -8.81 -19.89
CA THR A 98 1.60 -9.05 -19.44
C THR A 98 1.31 -8.27 -18.17
N GLY A 99 0.21 -7.51 -18.19
CA GLY A 99 -0.31 -6.77 -17.03
C GLY A 99 0.22 -5.34 -16.87
N TYR A 100 1.25 -4.93 -17.63
CA TYR A 100 1.84 -3.58 -17.57
C TYR A 100 1.91 -2.87 -18.93
N LYS A 101 1.00 -3.17 -19.87
CA LYS A 101 1.01 -2.54 -21.20
C LYS A 101 0.88 -1.02 -21.12
N GLN A 102 0.02 -0.52 -20.24
CA GLN A 102 -0.20 0.90 -20.05
C GLN A 102 0.98 1.59 -19.34
N LEU A 103 1.56 0.93 -18.34
CA LEU A 103 2.79 1.39 -17.68
C LEU A 103 3.94 1.50 -18.70
N LEU A 104 4.16 0.45 -19.51
CA LEU A 104 5.20 0.45 -20.55
C LEU A 104 4.97 1.53 -21.61
N ARG A 105 3.71 1.81 -21.96
CA ARG A 105 3.37 2.91 -22.90
C ARG A 105 3.74 4.27 -22.32
N ARG A 106 3.48 4.50 -21.03
CA ARG A 106 3.88 5.74 -20.33
C ARG A 106 5.39 5.86 -20.20
N LEU A 107 6.07 4.78 -19.82
CA LEU A 107 7.53 4.71 -19.78
C LEU A 107 8.15 4.98 -21.15
N GLY A 108 7.58 4.45 -22.24
CA GLY A 108 8.07 4.65 -23.60
C GLY A 108 8.05 6.11 -24.10
N ALA A 109 7.31 7.00 -23.42
CA ALA A 109 7.34 8.43 -23.72
C ALA A 109 8.65 9.09 -23.27
N THR A 110 9.24 8.61 -22.17
CA THR A 110 10.43 9.22 -21.54
C THR A 110 11.68 8.33 -21.66
N TYR A 111 11.52 7.02 -21.59
CA TYR A 111 12.59 6.04 -21.50
C TYR A 111 12.56 5.03 -22.65
N THR A 112 13.73 4.49 -22.97
CA THR A 112 13.84 3.26 -23.75
C THR A 112 13.62 2.07 -22.81
N SER A 113 12.44 1.43 -22.87
CA SER A 113 12.05 0.37 -21.94
C SER A 113 12.45 -1.03 -22.41
N GLU A 114 13.21 -1.73 -21.58
CA GLU A 114 13.56 -3.14 -21.72
C GLU A 114 12.83 -3.94 -20.63
N VAL A 115 12.23 -5.08 -21.01
CA VAL A 115 11.43 -5.89 -20.08
C VAL A 115 12.05 -7.26 -19.92
N VAL A 116 12.36 -7.59 -18.67
CA VAL A 116 12.97 -8.84 -18.25
C VAL A 116 11.93 -9.66 -17.49
N ALA A 117 11.87 -10.96 -17.79
CA ALA A 117 10.98 -11.88 -17.09
C ALA A 117 11.41 -12.07 -15.62
N ALA A 118 10.45 -12.27 -14.71
CA ALA A 118 10.71 -12.42 -13.27
C ALA A 118 11.77 -13.47 -12.89
N MET A 119 11.83 -14.56 -13.66
CA MET A 119 12.71 -15.70 -13.37
C MET A 119 14.09 -15.56 -14.00
N ALA A 120 14.30 -14.59 -14.90
CA ALA A 120 15.58 -14.41 -15.56
C ALA A 120 16.65 -13.85 -14.59
N PRO A 121 17.93 -14.25 -14.74
CA PRO A 121 19.02 -13.67 -13.97
C PRO A 121 19.27 -12.21 -14.39
N LEU A 122 19.40 -11.33 -13.41
CA LEU A 122 19.77 -9.93 -13.59
C LEU A 122 21.28 -9.81 -13.68
N ALA A 123 21.82 -10.07 -14.86
CA ALA A 123 23.24 -9.91 -15.11
C ALA A 123 23.64 -8.43 -14.91
N PRO A 124 24.79 -8.14 -14.26
CA PRO A 124 25.28 -6.76 -14.10
C PRO A 124 25.42 -6.00 -15.42
N ARG A 125 25.70 -6.73 -16.51
CA ARG A 125 25.76 -6.19 -17.88
C ARG A 125 24.42 -5.66 -18.39
N ALA A 126 23.31 -6.28 -18.02
CA ALA A 126 21.97 -5.82 -18.42
C ALA A 126 21.60 -4.50 -17.72
N LEU A 127 22.08 -4.31 -16.48
CA LEU A 127 21.91 -3.10 -15.69
C LEU A 127 22.90 -1.99 -16.04
N ALA A 128 23.90 -2.27 -16.87
CA ALA A 128 24.88 -1.27 -17.29
C ALA A 128 24.20 -0.21 -18.18
N GLY A 129 24.26 1.04 -17.75
CA GLY A 129 23.62 2.17 -18.45
C GLY A 129 22.11 2.26 -18.30
N ALA A 130 21.49 1.51 -17.38
CA ALA A 130 20.11 1.75 -16.97
C ALA A 130 20.07 2.90 -15.95
N GLU A 131 19.20 3.88 -16.20
CA GLU A 131 18.98 5.03 -15.30
C GLU A 131 17.76 4.82 -14.40
N LEU A 132 16.82 3.97 -14.81
CA LEU A 132 15.67 3.57 -13.99
C LEU A 132 15.56 2.04 -13.97
N VAL A 133 15.50 1.46 -12.79
CA VAL A 133 15.23 0.02 -12.59
C VAL A 133 13.91 -0.15 -11.86
N ILE A 134 13.01 -0.95 -12.41
CA ILE A 134 11.71 -1.24 -11.82
C ILE A 134 11.66 -2.73 -11.45
N LEU A 135 11.56 -3.02 -10.16
CA LEU A 135 11.38 -4.38 -9.63
C LEU A 135 9.91 -4.59 -9.28
N ALA A 136 9.14 -5.13 -10.22
CA ALA A 136 7.72 -5.38 -10.03
C ALA A 136 7.46 -6.80 -9.54
N CYS A 137 7.45 -6.99 -8.21
CA CYS A 137 7.20 -8.26 -7.52
C CYS A 137 8.02 -9.43 -8.10
N PRO A 138 9.37 -9.40 -8.03
CA PRO A 138 10.19 -10.53 -8.45
C PRO A 138 9.77 -11.78 -7.67
N GLN A 139 9.64 -12.91 -8.36
CA GLN A 139 9.19 -14.19 -7.80
C GLN A 139 10.37 -15.12 -7.50
N ARG A 140 11.57 -14.56 -7.45
CA ARG A 140 12.83 -15.25 -7.25
C ARG A 140 13.65 -14.48 -6.24
N ARG A 141 14.49 -15.20 -5.49
CA ARG A 141 15.52 -14.61 -4.65
C ARG A 141 16.66 -14.05 -5.51
N LEU A 142 16.92 -12.75 -5.34
CA LEU A 142 18.05 -12.04 -5.90
C LEU A 142 19.34 -12.50 -5.20
N GLY A 143 20.30 -12.96 -5.99
CA GLY A 143 21.62 -13.35 -5.50
C GLY A 143 22.47 -12.14 -5.10
N ARG A 144 23.55 -12.37 -4.34
CA ARG A 144 24.45 -11.29 -3.86
C ARG A 144 25.00 -10.41 -5.00
N ALA A 145 25.34 -11.02 -6.14
CA ALA A 145 25.85 -10.29 -7.30
C ALA A 145 24.78 -9.37 -7.93
N GLU A 146 23.51 -9.80 -7.94
CA GLU A 146 22.39 -9.04 -8.48
C GLU A 146 22.03 -7.88 -7.54
N LEU A 147 22.01 -8.13 -6.22
CA LEU A 147 21.83 -7.10 -5.20
C LEU A 147 22.91 -6.02 -5.31
N ALA A 148 24.18 -6.43 -5.46
CA ALA A 148 25.29 -5.49 -5.67
C ALA A 148 25.13 -4.71 -6.98
N ALA A 149 24.65 -5.35 -8.05
CA ALA A 149 24.42 -4.68 -9.33
C ALA A 149 23.30 -3.63 -9.24
N VAL A 150 22.17 -3.95 -8.59
CA VAL A 150 21.08 -2.98 -8.36
C VAL A 150 21.56 -1.81 -7.51
N ARG A 151 22.28 -2.09 -6.42
CA ARG A 151 22.90 -1.03 -5.59
C ARG A 151 23.87 -0.17 -6.39
N SER A 152 24.66 -0.76 -7.29
CA SER A 152 25.56 0.00 -8.16
C SER A 152 24.83 0.94 -9.12
N VAL A 153 23.56 0.67 -9.47
CA VAL A 153 22.76 1.59 -10.29
C VAL A 153 22.36 2.80 -9.48
N VAL A 154 21.85 2.59 -8.26
CA VAL A 154 21.47 3.68 -7.35
C VAL A 154 22.69 4.56 -7.04
N ASN A 155 23.82 3.94 -6.68
CA ASN A 155 25.11 4.61 -6.39
C ASN A 155 25.69 5.44 -7.55
N ARG A 156 25.21 5.25 -8.79
CA ARG A 156 25.61 6.07 -9.94
C ARG A 156 24.71 7.30 -10.13
N GLY A 157 23.76 7.54 -9.23
CA GLY A 157 22.69 8.54 -9.41
C GLY A 157 21.49 8.00 -10.21
N GLY A 158 21.35 6.68 -10.30
CA GLY A 158 20.19 6.04 -10.92
C GLY A 158 18.98 5.98 -9.97
N ALA A 159 17.82 5.70 -10.55
CA ALA A 159 16.55 5.57 -9.86
C ALA A 159 16.10 4.10 -9.74
N LEU A 160 15.52 3.75 -8.60
CA LEU A 160 14.96 2.42 -8.32
C LEU A 160 13.49 2.54 -7.91
N LEU A 161 12.60 1.84 -8.61
CA LEU A 161 11.20 1.68 -8.23
C LEU A 161 10.95 0.23 -7.85
N VAL A 162 10.56 -0.02 -6.60
CA VAL A 162 10.18 -1.36 -6.14
C VAL A 162 8.67 -1.42 -5.95
N LEU A 163 8.03 -2.39 -6.58
CA LEU A 163 6.60 -2.66 -6.40
C LEU A 163 6.45 -4.02 -5.71
N ALA A 164 5.95 -4.03 -4.49
CA ALA A 164 5.69 -5.25 -3.73
C ALA A 164 4.26 -5.76 -3.91
N ALA A 165 3.91 -6.86 -3.27
CA ALA A 165 2.55 -7.40 -3.29
C ALA A 165 2.15 -7.89 -1.89
N ALA A 166 0.86 -8.21 -1.73
CA ALA A 166 0.30 -8.80 -0.53
C ALA A 166 1.13 -10.01 -0.04
N GLY A 167 1.32 -10.09 1.28
CA GLY A 167 2.13 -11.12 1.93
C GLY A 167 3.64 -10.92 1.82
N GLY A 168 4.08 -9.82 1.18
CA GLY A 168 5.48 -9.40 1.12
C GLY A 168 6.41 -10.45 0.51
N ASP A 169 7.66 -10.46 0.97
CA ASP A 169 8.69 -11.41 0.51
C ASP A 169 8.32 -12.88 0.79
N ARG A 170 7.55 -13.13 1.85
CA ARG A 170 7.16 -14.49 2.26
C ARG A 170 6.22 -15.13 1.24
N ALA A 171 5.23 -14.37 0.74
CA ALA A 171 4.29 -14.86 -0.25
C ALA A 171 4.89 -14.90 -1.66
N ALA A 172 5.71 -13.90 -2.03
CA ALA A 172 6.35 -13.84 -3.35
C ALA A 172 7.56 -14.79 -3.50
N GLY A 173 8.05 -15.39 -2.41
CA GLY A 173 9.25 -16.24 -2.45
C GLY A 173 10.54 -15.48 -2.78
N SER A 174 10.55 -14.16 -2.58
CA SER A 174 11.66 -13.27 -2.93
C SER A 174 12.42 -12.77 -1.69
N ASN A 175 13.24 -11.75 -1.89
CA ASN A 175 14.05 -11.08 -0.88
C ASN A 175 14.19 -9.58 -1.21
N LEU A 176 13.09 -8.91 -1.54
CA LEU A 176 13.07 -7.47 -1.79
C LEU A 176 13.58 -6.68 -0.58
N ASN A 177 13.31 -7.16 0.63
CA ASN A 177 13.78 -6.51 1.85
C ASN A 177 15.31 -6.43 1.90
N ALA A 178 16.06 -7.36 1.29
CA ALA A 178 17.52 -7.27 1.19
C ALA A 178 18.00 -6.17 0.21
N VAL A 179 17.17 -5.78 -0.74
CA VAL A 179 17.41 -4.61 -1.61
C VAL A 179 17.14 -3.33 -0.85
N LEU A 180 16.08 -3.32 -0.03
CA LEU A 180 15.53 -2.13 0.61
C LEU A 180 16.16 -1.77 1.96
N GLU A 181 16.75 -2.76 2.64
CA GLU A 181 17.39 -2.62 3.96
C GLU A 181 18.35 -1.41 4.08
N PRO A 182 19.25 -1.11 3.10
CA PRO A 182 20.14 0.05 3.20
C PRO A 182 19.42 1.40 3.19
N TYR A 183 18.21 1.45 2.65
CA TYR A 183 17.41 2.68 2.53
C TYR A 183 16.45 2.87 3.70
N GLY A 184 16.41 1.95 4.67
CA GLY A 184 15.51 2.02 5.82
C GLY A 184 14.05 1.68 5.50
N ILE A 185 13.80 0.95 4.40
CA ILE A 185 12.45 0.53 4.00
C ILE A 185 12.37 -1.00 4.09
N SER A 186 11.27 -1.52 4.59
CA SER A 186 10.97 -2.96 4.55
C SER A 186 9.50 -3.22 4.25
N VAL A 187 9.23 -4.30 3.52
CA VAL A 187 7.88 -4.74 3.18
C VAL A 187 7.41 -5.76 4.22
N GLU A 188 6.26 -5.49 4.80
CA GLU A 188 5.64 -6.37 5.79
C GLU A 188 4.96 -7.58 5.13
N ALA A 189 4.92 -8.71 5.86
CA ALA A 189 4.26 -9.93 5.41
C ALA A 189 2.75 -9.90 5.71
N ASN A 190 2.07 -8.82 5.32
CA ASN A 190 0.64 -8.63 5.56
C ASN A 190 -0.10 -8.24 4.27
N THR A 191 -1.41 -8.10 4.38
CA THR A 191 -2.28 -7.61 3.31
C THR A 191 -3.12 -6.47 3.85
N ALA A 192 -3.08 -5.33 3.17
CA ALA A 192 -3.98 -4.22 3.46
C ALA A 192 -5.41 -4.63 3.08
N LEU A 193 -6.27 -4.75 4.08
CA LEU A 193 -7.66 -5.11 3.93
C LEU A 193 -8.54 -3.92 4.24
N ARG A 194 -9.68 -3.84 3.58
CA ARG A 194 -10.70 -2.87 3.92
C ARG A 194 -11.37 -3.24 5.24
N ALA A 195 -11.45 -2.28 6.18
CA ALA A 195 -12.16 -2.48 7.44
C ALA A 195 -13.67 -2.21 7.33
N VAL A 196 -14.08 -1.29 6.45
CA VAL A 196 -15.48 -0.86 6.30
C VAL A 196 -16.03 -1.25 4.93
N PRO A 197 -17.20 -1.91 4.83
CA PRO A 197 -17.80 -2.26 3.55
C PRO A 197 -18.01 -1.04 2.66
N HIS A 198 -17.65 -1.13 1.38
CA HIS A 198 -17.88 -0.07 0.39
C HIS A 198 -18.66 -0.62 -0.80
N ALA A 199 -19.57 0.20 -1.34
CA ALA A 199 -20.48 -0.24 -2.39
C ALA A 199 -19.79 -0.51 -3.75
N ARG A 200 -18.59 0.04 -3.99
CA ARG A 200 -17.91 -0.02 -5.30
C ARG A 200 -16.94 -1.19 -5.50
N SER A 201 -16.37 -1.75 -4.44
CA SER A 201 -15.47 -2.92 -4.54
C SER A 201 -15.99 -4.07 -3.70
N LEU A 202 -16.17 -5.24 -4.32
CA LEU A 202 -16.71 -6.42 -3.64
C LEU A 202 -15.61 -7.13 -2.83
N HIS A 203 -14.35 -7.06 -3.27
CA HIS A 203 -13.25 -7.79 -2.64
C HIS A 203 -12.59 -7.00 -1.50
N PRO A 204 -12.42 -7.57 -0.28
CA PRO A 204 -11.80 -6.87 0.85
C PRO A 204 -10.35 -6.44 0.62
N ALA A 205 -9.61 -7.18 -0.21
CA ALA A 205 -8.23 -6.85 -0.61
C ALA A 205 -8.15 -5.85 -1.79
N GLU A 206 -9.23 -5.15 -2.12
CA GLU A 206 -9.24 -4.04 -3.08
C GLU A 206 -9.74 -2.75 -2.39
N PRO A 207 -9.04 -2.30 -1.34
CA PRO A 207 -9.43 -1.11 -0.61
C PRO A 207 -9.16 0.18 -1.39
N LEU A 208 -9.96 1.20 -1.07
CA LEU A 208 -9.83 2.56 -1.58
C LEU A 208 -9.19 3.42 -0.49
N VAL A 209 -8.08 4.08 -0.81
CA VAL A 209 -7.38 4.97 0.12
C VAL A 209 -7.74 6.41 -0.25
N ALA A 210 -8.32 7.14 0.71
CA ALA A 210 -8.72 8.55 0.53
C ALA A 210 -7.94 9.51 1.42
N ASP A 211 -7.59 9.09 2.63
CA ASP A 211 -6.95 9.88 3.70
C ASP A 211 -5.53 9.39 4.01
N GLY A 212 -4.77 9.07 2.96
CA GLY A 212 -3.46 8.40 3.07
C GLY A 212 -2.24 9.31 2.86
N LEU A 213 -2.39 10.59 2.54
CA LEU A 213 -1.26 11.44 2.18
C LEU A 213 -0.46 11.87 3.42
N CYS A 214 0.82 11.49 3.47
CA CYS A 214 1.72 11.80 4.59
C CYS A 214 2.73 12.88 4.22
N ALA A 215 3.36 12.73 3.06
CA ALA A 215 4.37 13.64 2.58
C ALA A 215 4.33 13.73 1.05
N ARG A 216 4.68 14.89 0.52
CA ARG A 216 4.81 15.12 -0.93
C ARG A 216 5.88 16.18 -1.20
N PRO A 217 6.51 16.17 -2.38
CA PRO A 217 7.23 17.35 -2.85
C PRO A 217 6.27 18.56 -2.85
N SER A 218 6.72 19.72 -2.37
CA SER A 218 5.86 20.89 -2.16
C SER A 218 5.14 21.36 -3.44
N ALA A 219 5.78 21.17 -4.61
CA ALA A 219 5.23 21.49 -5.92
C ALA A 219 4.36 20.39 -6.57
N ALA A 220 4.27 19.20 -5.96
CA ALA A 220 3.53 18.07 -6.52
C ALA A 220 2.02 18.17 -6.24
N PRO A 221 1.15 17.80 -7.19
CA PRO A 221 -0.29 17.73 -6.96
C PRO A 221 -0.61 16.70 -5.88
N GLU A 222 -1.70 16.92 -5.15
CA GLU A 222 -2.14 15.95 -4.15
C GLU A 222 -2.62 14.67 -4.85
N PRO A 223 -2.07 13.49 -4.49
CA PRO A 223 -2.58 12.24 -4.99
C PRO A 223 -3.97 12.09 -4.39
N GLY A 224 -4.99 12.28 -5.23
CA GLY A 224 -6.38 12.08 -4.85
C GLY A 224 -6.66 10.64 -4.45
N ILE A 225 -7.93 10.28 -4.37
CA ILE A 225 -8.35 8.95 -3.95
C ILE A 225 -7.79 7.89 -4.92
N PHE A 226 -7.20 6.82 -4.41
CA PHE A 226 -6.60 5.76 -5.23
C PHE A 226 -6.98 4.37 -4.72
N VAL A 227 -6.91 3.37 -5.60
CA VAL A 227 -7.18 1.97 -5.25
C VAL A 227 -5.86 1.27 -4.94
N TYR A 228 -5.84 0.53 -3.82
CA TYR A 228 -4.67 -0.19 -3.34
C TYR A 228 -4.90 -1.72 -3.33
N PRO A 229 -5.02 -2.36 -4.50
CA PRO A 229 -5.36 -3.78 -4.61
C PRO A 229 -4.19 -4.66 -4.14
N ARG A 230 -4.50 -5.68 -3.32
CA ARG A 230 -3.59 -6.76 -2.90
C ARG A 230 -2.19 -6.25 -2.56
N GLY A 231 -2.14 -5.16 -1.78
CA GLY A 231 -0.89 -4.56 -1.35
C GLY A 231 -0.52 -4.95 0.07
N ALA A 232 0.77 -4.92 0.36
CA ALA A 232 1.33 -5.02 1.71
C ALA A 232 1.57 -3.63 2.30
N THR A 233 1.76 -3.52 3.61
CA THR A 233 2.26 -2.28 4.22
C THR A 233 3.79 -2.28 4.30
N LEU A 234 4.37 -1.12 4.60
CA LEU A 234 5.81 -0.92 4.71
C LEU A 234 6.16 -0.49 6.14
N ASP A 235 7.30 -0.93 6.65
CA ASP A 235 7.98 -0.28 7.78
C ASP A 235 9.03 0.67 7.20
N VAL A 236 8.99 1.93 7.64
CA VAL A 236 9.81 3.01 7.09
C VAL A 236 10.55 3.68 8.24
N ALA A 237 11.87 3.64 8.17
CA ALA A 237 12.78 4.29 9.10
C ALA A 237 13.61 5.35 8.38
N PRO A 238 14.04 6.42 9.09
CA PRO A 238 15.01 7.37 8.54
C PRO A 238 16.26 6.62 8.02
N PRO A 239 16.81 7.00 6.86
CA PRO A 239 16.57 8.25 6.10
C PRO A 239 15.36 8.27 5.15
N ALA A 240 14.62 7.18 4.97
CA ALA A 240 13.44 7.19 4.10
C ALA A 240 12.25 7.93 4.73
N VAL A 241 11.36 8.42 3.86
CA VAL A 241 10.14 9.15 4.22
C VAL A 241 8.92 8.42 3.66
N ALA A 242 7.95 8.14 4.54
CA ALA A 242 6.66 7.59 4.13
C ALA A 242 5.81 8.69 3.47
N VAL A 243 5.36 8.44 2.24
CA VAL A 243 4.57 9.42 1.46
C VAL A 243 3.09 9.10 1.44
N LEU A 244 2.74 7.81 1.43
CA LEU A 244 1.36 7.34 1.47
C LEU A 244 1.17 6.32 2.58
N ALA A 245 -0.01 6.30 3.18
CA ALA A 245 -0.45 5.35 4.18
C ALA A 245 -1.83 4.76 3.84
N THR A 246 -2.20 3.67 4.52
CA THR A 246 -3.50 2.98 4.35
C THR A 246 -4.71 3.83 4.73
N GLY A 247 -4.53 4.92 5.50
CA GLY A 247 -5.63 5.73 6.03
C GLY A 247 -6.37 5.05 7.18
N ARG A 248 -7.46 5.64 7.66
CA ARG A 248 -8.19 5.15 8.85
C ARG A 248 -9.18 4.02 8.57
N MET A 249 -9.56 3.85 7.32
CA MET A 249 -10.64 2.94 6.89
C MET A 249 -10.15 1.55 6.47
N LEU A 250 -8.84 1.32 6.56
CA LEU A 250 -8.16 0.09 6.19
C LEU A 250 -7.51 -0.55 7.43
N HIS A 251 -7.25 -1.84 7.33
CA HIS A 251 -6.52 -2.63 8.30
C HIS A 251 -5.23 -3.18 7.67
N PRO A 252 -4.05 -2.97 8.28
CA PRO A 252 -3.84 -2.17 9.49
C PRO A 252 -4.00 -0.66 9.21
N PRO A 253 -4.56 0.12 10.16
CA PRO A 253 -4.83 1.54 9.94
C PRO A 253 -3.55 2.37 9.99
N GLN A 254 -3.53 3.45 9.21
CA GLN A 254 -2.46 4.46 9.18
C GLN A 254 -1.04 3.88 9.02
N CYS A 255 -0.89 2.76 8.33
CA CYS A 255 0.41 2.14 8.07
C CYS A 255 0.95 2.60 6.70
N PRO A 256 2.26 2.85 6.55
CA PRO A 256 2.84 3.24 5.27
C PRO A 256 2.54 2.23 4.16
N VAL A 257 2.26 2.72 2.96
CA VAL A 257 2.05 1.92 1.73
C VAL A 257 2.98 2.35 0.59
N SER A 258 3.52 3.56 0.68
CA SER A 258 4.55 4.04 -0.25
C SER A 258 5.58 4.87 0.51
N ALA A 259 6.85 4.71 0.13
CA ALA A 259 7.98 5.37 0.75
C ALA A 259 8.96 5.85 -0.32
N LEU A 260 9.58 7.00 -0.04
CA LEU A 260 10.62 7.60 -0.86
C LEU A 260 11.92 7.71 -0.07
N TRP A 261 13.04 7.55 -0.76
CA TRP A 261 14.36 7.80 -0.24
C TRP A 261 15.17 8.56 -1.30
N GLU A 262 15.85 9.61 -0.86
CA GLU A 262 16.71 10.43 -1.70
C GLU A 262 18.12 10.46 -1.11
N GLY A 263 19.12 10.17 -1.95
CA GLY A 263 20.53 10.24 -1.62
C GLY A 263 21.11 11.65 -1.85
N ALA A 264 22.32 11.88 -1.33
CA ALA A 264 22.97 13.20 -1.42
C ALA A 264 23.34 13.61 -2.86
N GLU A 265 23.61 12.63 -3.73
CA GLU A 265 24.08 12.84 -5.11
C GLU A 265 22.97 12.63 -6.16
N GLY A 266 21.70 12.75 -5.77
CA GLY A 266 20.55 12.63 -6.67
C GLY A 266 20.07 11.19 -6.91
N GLU A 267 20.54 10.24 -6.09
CA GLU A 267 20.08 8.85 -6.06
C GLU A 267 18.63 8.81 -5.55
N ARG A 268 17.78 7.98 -6.15
CA ARG A 268 16.35 7.95 -5.77
C ARG A 268 15.81 6.54 -5.69
N VAL A 269 15.12 6.25 -4.60
CA VAL A 269 14.43 4.97 -4.41
C VAL A 269 12.99 5.26 -4.03
N ALA A 270 12.05 4.73 -4.81
CA ALA A 270 10.63 4.74 -4.50
C ALA A 270 10.14 3.31 -4.30
N VAL A 271 9.31 3.10 -3.29
CA VAL A 271 8.72 1.80 -2.98
C VAL A 271 7.22 1.96 -2.88
N ALA A 272 6.47 1.12 -3.60
CA ALA A 272 5.02 0.99 -3.42
C ALA A 272 4.70 -0.46 -3.03
N GLY A 273 3.90 -0.65 -1.99
CA GLY A 273 3.58 -1.98 -1.48
C GLY A 273 2.55 -2.76 -2.33
N SER A 274 2.07 -2.20 -3.44
CA SER A 274 1.19 -2.86 -4.41
C SER A 274 1.74 -2.73 -5.83
N ALA A 275 1.97 -3.86 -6.48
CA ALA A 275 2.32 -3.96 -7.88
C ALA A 275 1.07 -3.87 -8.76
N GLU A 276 -0.04 -4.42 -8.28
CA GLU A 276 -1.29 -4.46 -9.01
C GLU A 276 -1.94 -3.10 -9.19
N MET A 277 -1.66 -2.13 -8.32
CA MET A 277 -2.19 -0.77 -8.45
C MET A 277 -1.80 -0.10 -9.79
N PHE A 278 -0.66 -0.47 -10.36
CA PHE A 278 -0.17 0.03 -11.65
C PHE A 278 -0.38 -0.95 -12.81
N SER A 279 -1.12 -2.04 -12.57
CA SER A 279 -1.48 -2.97 -13.63
C SER A 279 -2.53 -2.39 -14.58
N ASP A 280 -2.67 -2.99 -15.76
CA ASP A 280 -3.62 -2.57 -16.78
C ASP A 280 -5.08 -2.55 -16.29
N ALA A 281 -5.42 -3.36 -15.27
CA ALA A 281 -6.76 -3.45 -14.69
C ALA A 281 -7.11 -2.32 -13.72
N TRP A 282 -6.10 -1.76 -13.04
CA TRP A 282 -6.26 -0.81 -11.94
C TRP A 282 -5.73 0.59 -12.25
N LEU A 283 -4.76 0.72 -13.16
CA LEU A 283 -4.22 2.01 -13.57
C LEU A 283 -5.28 3.03 -14.05
N PRO A 284 -6.33 2.66 -14.81
CA PRO A 284 -7.35 3.62 -15.24
C PRO A 284 -8.41 3.92 -14.16
N ARG A 285 -8.34 3.30 -12.97
CA ARG A 285 -9.31 3.51 -11.90
C ARG A 285 -8.81 4.61 -10.95
N GLU A 286 -9.74 5.48 -10.55
CA GLU A 286 -9.50 6.57 -9.60
C GLU A 286 -8.23 7.38 -9.97
N CYS A 287 -7.40 7.79 -9.01
CA CYS A 287 -6.18 8.56 -9.26
C CYS A 287 -4.91 7.71 -9.45
N ASN A 288 -5.01 6.40 -9.72
CA ASN A 288 -3.82 5.52 -9.85
C ASN A 288 -2.87 5.97 -10.98
N ALA A 289 -3.41 6.44 -12.11
CA ALA A 289 -2.61 6.96 -13.21
C ALA A 289 -1.83 8.24 -12.82
N ALA A 290 -2.49 9.18 -12.15
CA ALA A 290 -1.85 10.41 -11.69
C ALA A 290 -0.75 10.12 -10.65
N LEU A 291 -0.98 9.14 -9.77
CA LEU A 291 0.02 8.70 -8.79
C LEU A 291 1.25 8.10 -9.49
N LEU A 292 1.04 7.25 -10.50
CA LEU A 292 2.15 6.70 -11.29
C LEU A 292 2.92 7.80 -12.00
N ASP A 293 2.23 8.71 -12.67
CA ASP A 293 2.85 9.82 -13.41
C ASP A 293 3.68 10.70 -12.46
N TRP A 294 3.18 10.96 -11.25
CA TRP A 294 3.91 11.66 -10.20
C TRP A 294 5.17 10.91 -9.75
N LEU A 295 5.07 9.60 -9.46
CA LEU A 295 6.23 8.79 -9.07
C LEU A 295 7.29 8.74 -10.18
N LEU A 296 6.87 8.55 -11.43
CA LEU A 296 7.78 8.51 -12.57
C LEU A 296 8.44 9.86 -12.81
N ALA A 297 7.69 10.97 -12.70
CA ALA A 297 8.25 12.31 -12.77
C ALA A 297 9.28 12.55 -11.65
N TRP A 298 9.00 12.08 -10.43
CA TRP A 298 9.92 12.17 -9.30
C TRP A 298 11.21 11.33 -9.50
N LEU A 299 11.10 10.16 -10.12
CA LEU A 299 12.23 9.27 -10.42
C LEU A 299 13.03 9.71 -11.66
N GLN A 300 12.63 10.78 -12.37
CA GLN A 300 13.37 11.22 -13.55
C GLN A 300 14.78 11.71 -13.19
N PRO A 301 15.81 11.23 -13.90
CA PRO A 301 17.19 11.71 -13.79
C PRO A 301 17.25 13.24 -13.95
N GLY A 302 17.97 13.92 -13.04
CA GLY A 302 18.16 15.37 -13.10
C GLY A 302 16.91 16.22 -12.81
N SER A 303 15.80 15.62 -12.39
CA SER A 303 14.62 16.38 -12.02
C SER A 303 14.83 17.14 -10.71
N LYS A 304 14.75 18.48 -10.79
CA LYS A 304 14.86 19.40 -9.67
C LYS A 304 13.54 19.44 -8.90
N HIS A 305 13.23 18.38 -8.17
CA HIS A 305 12.06 18.38 -7.30
C HIS A 305 12.40 19.08 -5.99
N ALA A 306 11.42 19.80 -5.47
CA ALA A 306 11.49 20.31 -4.11
C ALA A 306 11.67 19.16 -3.12
N PRO A 307 12.29 19.40 -1.96
CA PRO A 307 12.39 18.39 -0.92
C PRO A 307 11.01 17.82 -0.59
N VAL A 308 10.99 16.54 -0.21
CA VAL A 308 9.77 15.87 0.26
C VAL A 308 9.41 16.47 1.61
N GLU A 309 8.26 17.15 1.68
CA GLU A 309 7.77 17.81 2.87
C GLU A 309 6.57 17.05 3.44
N TYR A 310 6.48 16.98 4.77
CA TYR A 310 5.31 16.47 5.45
C TYR A 310 4.13 17.42 5.25
N VAL A 311 2.96 16.86 4.96
CA VAL A 311 1.73 17.65 4.87
C VAL A 311 1.30 18.06 6.28
N ALA A 312 0.74 19.27 6.43
CA ALA A 312 0.35 19.80 7.74
C ALA A 312 -0.59 18.88 8.55
N GLU A 313 -1.44 18.12 7.85
CA GLU A 313 -2.41 17.17 8.45
C GLU A 313 -1.98 15.70 8.27
N ALA A 314 -0.67 15.44 8.15
CA ALA A 314 -0.16 14.08 7.96
C ALA A 314 -0.67 13.13 9.06
N PRO A 315 -1.13 11.92 8.71
CA PRO A 315 -1.59 10.95 9.70
C PRO A 315 -0.41 10.50 10.58
N VAL A 316 -0.68 10.33 11.88
CA VAL A 316 0.27 9.65 12.78
C VAL A 316 0.40 8.21 12.30
N LEU A 317 1.58 7.85 11.82
CA LEU A 317 1.83 6.53 11.26
C LEU A 317 1.79 5.47 12.36
N GLY A 318 0.96 4.46 12.14
CA GLY A 318 0.94 3.23 12.93
C GLY A 318 2.00 2.25 12.46
N ARG A 319 2.29 1.25 13.29
CA ARG A 319 3.02 0.05 12.86
C ARG A 319 2.01 -1.07 12.64
N ALA A 320 2.32 -1.95 11.68
CA ALA A 320 1.56 -3.18 11.52
C ALA A 320 1.75 -4.04 12.77
N LEU A 321 0.82 -3.96 13.71
CA LEU A 321 0.77 -4.88 14.82
C LEU A 321 0.36 -6.23 14.26
N LEU A 322 1.19 -7.24 14.50
CA LEU A 322 0.83 -8.64 14.28
C LEU A 322 -0.36 -8.95 15.19
N VAL A 323 -1.57 -8.78 14.65
CA VAL A 323 -2.76 -9.35 15.27
C VAL A 323 -2.54 -10.86 15.21
N PRO A 324 -2.52 -11.56 16.36
CA PRO A 324 -2.36 -13.00 16.35
C PRO A 324 -3.49 -13.62 15.53
N ASP A 325 -3.23 -14.76 14.90
CA ASP A 325 -4.20 -15.43 14.02
C ASP A 325 -5.47 -15.78 14.81
N ILE A 326 -6.44 -14.87 14.77
CA ILE A 326 -7.70 -14.99 15.50
C ILE A 326 -8.53 -16.15 14.98
N ALA A 327 -8.32 -16.62 13.75
CA ALA A 327 -9.00 -17.81 13.24
C ALA A 327 -8.46 -19.05 13.97
N SER A 328 -7.15 -19.26 13.94
CA SER A 328 -6.49 -20.34 14.68
C SER A 328 -6.69 -20.25 16.21
N LEU A 329 -6.78 -19.04 16.76
CA LEU A 329 -7.08 -18.83 18.18
C LEU A 329 -8.55 -19.07 18.51
N SER A 330 -9.48 -18.74 17.59
CA SER A 330 -10.92 -18.96 17.78
C SER A 330 -11.27 -20.45 17.73
N GLU A 331 -10.49 -21.24 16.98
CA GLU A 331 -10.59 -22.71 16.96
C GLU A 331 -10.10 -23.34 18.27
N ASN A 332 -9.21 -22.66 18.99
CA ASN A 332 -8.74 -23.06 20.33
C ASN A 332 -9.59 -22.45 21.43
N LEU A 333 -10.88 -22.78 21.46
CA LEU A 333 -11.77 -22.46 22.59
C LEU A 333 -11.21 -23.12 23.87
N ARG A 334 -10.46 -22.36 24.67
CA ARG A 334 -10.17 -22.76 26.05
C ARG A 334 -11.49 -22.68 26.81
N CYS A 335 -12.11 -23.83 27.07
CA CYS A 335 -13.26 -23.92 27.95
C CYS A 335 -12.85 -23.39 29.34
N CYS A 336 -13.19 -22.14 29.65
CA CYS A 336 -13.16 -21.61 31.01
C CYS A 336 -14.31 -22.19 31.85
N PHE A 337 -14.46 -23.51 31.86
CA PHE A 337 -15.27 -24.23 32.84
C PHE A 337 -14.33 -25.14 33.61
N GLN A 338 -13.78 -24.57 34.68
CA GLN A 338 -13.08 -25.33 35.71
C GLN A 338 -14.09 -26.34 36.26
N ALA A 339 -13.99 -27.60 35.82
CA ALA A 339 -14.78 -28.69 36.34
C ALA A 339 -14.50 -28.80 37.84
N ARG A 340 -15.38 -28.23 38.64
CA ARG A 340 -15.45 -28.47 40.08
C ARG A 340 -15.68 -29.97 40.22
N LYS A 341 -14.65 -30.72 40.62
CA LYS A 341 -14.80 -32.11 41.04
C LYS A 341 -15.88 -32.15 42.13
N MET A 342 -17.11 -32.53 41.75
CA MET A 342 -18.11 -33.00 42.70
C MET A 342 -17.54 -34.29 43.28
N HIS A 343 -16.97 -34.18 44.49
CA HIS A 343 -16.78 -35.32 45.36
C HIS A 343 -18.17 -35.69 45.88
N CYS A 344 -18.84 -36.61 45.18
CA CYS A 344 -19.93 -37.35 45.79
C CYS A 344 -19.29 -38.39 46.72
N ASN A 345 -19.19 -38.06 48.01
CA ASN A 345 -18.90 -39.04 49.04
C ASN A 345 -19.99 -40.10 49.02
N SER A 346 -19.62 -41.33 48.65
CA SER A 346 -20.37 -42.53 49.05
C SER A 346 -20.29 -42.67 50.57
N PRO A 347 -21.42 -42.86 51.28
CA PRO A 347 -21.38 -43.25 52.67
C PRO A 347 -21.19 -44.77 52.76
N GLU A 348 -20.06 -45.20 53.33
CA GLU A 348 -19.89 -46.57 53.82
C GLU A 348 -20.26 -46.65 55.31
N HIS A 349 -21.21 -47.54 55.59
CA HIS A 349 -21.44 -48.32 56.81
C HIS A 349 -21.81 -47.63 58.15
N ILE A 350 -23.06 -47.86 58.58
CA ILE A 350 -23.43 -48.81 59.67
C ILE A 350 -24.68 -49.57 59.23
#